data_AF-A0A8J3QCW9-F1
#
_entry.id   AF-A0A8J3QCW9-F1
#
_cell.length_a   1.000
_cell.length_b   1.000
_cell.length_c   1.000
_cell.angle_alpha   90.00
_cell.angle_beta   90.00
_cell.angle_gamma   90.00
#
_symmetry.space_group_name_H-M   'P 1'
#
loop_
_entity.id
_entity.type
_entity.pdbx_description
1 polymer ?
#
loop_
_entity_poly.entity_id
_entity_poly.type
_entity_poly.pdbx_seq_one_letter_code
_entity_poly.pdbx_strand_id
1 'polypeptide(L)'
;MTFTPRSTIVPLLSVALLIGTAACQSETPAANAADTSTANPASPSPTPSPSVARLHVADLMAKAGCKGTIIGTQLYSFETGRCTLSGVEVTIAAFDTATLRDDWVKAAKQFGGSYVTGQGWAARVEQADTAETLARLLGGKVA
;
A
#
# COMPACT_ATOMS: atom_id res chain seq x y z
N MET A 1 -17.32 23.50 35.59
CA MET A 1 -18.40 22.96 34.73
C MET A 1 -18.00 21.56 34.29
N THR A 2 -18.92 20.63 34.43
CA THR A 2 -18.73 19.19 34.65
C THR A 2 -18.44 18.43 33.35
N PHE A 3 -17.43 17.55 33.34
CA PHE A 3 -17.19 16.57 32.27
C PHE A 3 -17.92 15.26 32.59
N THR A 4 -18.82 14.83 31.71
CA THR A 4 -19.55 13.56 31.83
C THR A 4 -19.06 12.58 30.75
N PRO A 5 -18.42 11.45 31.10
CA PRO A 5 -18.10 10.39 30.14
C PRO A 5 -19.33 9.51 29.90
N ARG A 6 -19.82 9.49 28.66
CA ARG A 6 -20.91 8.59 28.25
C ARG A 6 -20.31 7.21 27.96
N SER A 7 -20.28 6.38 28.99
CA SER A 7 -20.08 4.93 28.87
C SER A 7 -21.23 4.33 28.08
N THR A 8 -20.93 3.68 26.96
CA THR A 8 -21.87 2.77 26.29
C THR A 8 -21.22 1.41 26.20
N ILE A 9 -21.67 0.56 27.11
CA ILE A 9 -21.52 -0.89 27.15
C ILE A 9 -22.22 -1.45 25.91
N VAL A 10 -21.53 -2.27 25.12
CA VAL A 10 -22.14 -3.08 24.05
C VAL A 10 -21.80 -4.56 24.33
N PRO A 11 -22.80 -5.44 24.42
CA PRO A 11 -22.69 -6.77 25.02
C PRO A 11 -21.92 -7.79 24.15
N LEU A 12 -21.24 -8.70 24.85
CA LEU A 12 -20.71 -9.97 24.33
C LEU A 12 -21.85 -10.79 23.71
N LEU A 13 -21.72 -11.10 22.42
CA LEU A 13 -22.47 -12.17 21.77
C LEU A 13 -21.46 -13.21 21.29
N SER A 14 -21.29 -14.24 22.11
CA SER A 14 -20.70 -15.52 21.74
C SER A 14 -21.51 -16.15 20.61
N VAL A 15 -20.87 -16.41 19.46
CA VAL A 15 -21.40 -17.34 18.46
C VAL A 15 -20.37 -18.45 18.27
N ALA A 16 -20.88 -19.66 18.47
CA ALA A 16 -20.14 -20.90 18.56
C ALA A 16 -19.63 -21.40 17.20
N LEU A 17 -18.38 -21.86 17.25
CA LEU A 17 -17.77 -23.03 16.60
C LEU A 17 -18.64 -23.86 15.63
N LEU A 18 -18.20 -23.96 14.37
CA LEU A 18 -18.43 -25.13 13.51
C LEU A 18 -17.09 -25.54 12.87
N ILE A 19 -16.60 -26.69 13.33
CA ILE A 19 -15.44 -27.42 12.81
C ILE A 19 -15.91 -28.13 11.53
N GLY A 20 -15.25 -27.85 10.40
CA GLY A 20 -15.44 -28.55 9.14
C GLY A 20 -14.11 -29.05 8.61
N THR A 21 -13.66 -30.22 9.09
CA THR A 21 -12.53 -30.95 8.52
C THR A 21 -13.00 -31.71 7.28
N ALA A 22 -12.75 -31.14 6.10
CA ALA A 22 -12.77 -31.90 4.85
C ALA A 22 -11.33 -32.33 4.52
N ALA A 23 -10.98 -33.53 4.97
CA ALA A 23 -9.86 -34.29 4.47
C ALA A 23 -10.30 -35.03 3.19
N CYS A 24 -9.61 -34.80 2.08
CA CYS A 24 -9.50 -35.73 0.95
C CYS A 24 -8.27 -35.28 0.14
N GLN A 25 -7.11 -35.87 0.42
CA GLN A 25 -6.58 -37.11 -0.17
C GLN A 25 -5.65 -36.79 -1.34
N SER A 26 -4.38 -37.04 -1.07
CA SER A 26 -3.28 -37.07 -2.02
C SER A 26 -3.42 -38.31 -2.90
N GLU A 27 -3.54 -38.13 -4.19
CA GLU A 27 -3.41 -39.21 -5.16
C GLU A 27 -2.12 -38.97 -5.95
N THR A 28 -1.09 -39.75 -5.61
CA THR A 28 0.16 -39.86 -6.37
C THR A 28 0.07 -41.11 -7.24
N PRO A 29 0.04 -40.99 -8.57
CA PRO A 29 0.41 -42.09 -9.45
C PRO A 29 1.92 -42.14 -9.64
N ALA A 30 2.41 -43.36 -9.60
CA ALA A 30 3.78 -43.79 -9.60
C ALA A 30 4.61 -43.33 -10.81
N ALA A 31 5.92 -43.32 -10.56
CA ALA A 31 7.01 -43.12 -11.48
C ALA A 31 6.86 -43.91 -12.79
N ASN A 32 7.09 -43.22 -13.91
CA ASN A 32 7.77 -43.82 -15.05
C ASN A 32 9.16 -43.18 -15.15
N ALA A 33 10.16 -43.94 -14.71
CA ALA A 33 11.54 -43.71 -15.10
C ALA A 33 11.66 -44.10 -16.57
N ALA A 34 11.80 -43.10 -17.43
CA ALA A 34 12.42 -43.27 -18.74
C ALA A 34 13.51 -42.21 -18.84
N ASP A 35 14.72 -42.67 -18.52
CA ASP A 35 15.96 -41.98 -18.75
C ASP A 35 16.08 -41.70 -20.24
N THR A 36 15.99 -40.44 -20.63
CA THR A 36 16.48 -39.96 -21.93
C THR A 36 17.07 -38.60 -21.66
N SER A 37 18.31 -38.63 -21.18
CA SER A 37 19.20 -37.46 -21.13
C SER A 37 19.52 -36.99 -22.56
N THR A 38 18.56 -36.30 -23.17
CA THR A 38 18.79 -35.43 -24.31
C THR A 38 19.45 -34.17 -23.78
N ALA A 39 20.72 -33.96 -24.11
CA ALA A 39 21.45 -32.74 -23.79
C ALA A 39 20.71 -31.53 -24.37
N ASN A 40 19.98 -30.81 -23.50
CA ASN A 40 19.31 -29.57 -23.87
C ASN A 40 20.38 -28.50 -24.11
N PRO A 41 20.41 -27.82 -25.28
CA PRO A 41 21.32 -26.69 -25.48
C PRO A 41 21.05 -25.64 -24.41
N ALA A 42 22.10 -25.23 -23.70
CA ALA A 42 22.01 -24.26 -22.61
C ALA A 42 21.29 -23.00 -23.11
N SER A 43 20.08 -22.76 -22.57
CA SER A 43 19.38 -21.49 -22.79
C SER A 43 20.28 -20.36 -22.29
N PRO A 44 20.41 -19.26 -23.06
CA PRO A 44 21.13 -18.09 -22.59
C PRO A 44 20.49 -17.61 -21.28
N SER A 45 21.30 -17.49 -20.23
CA SER A 45 20.84 -16.94 -18.96
C SER A 45 20.32 -15.52 -19.20
N PRO A 46 19.14 -15.16 -18.67
CA PRO A 46 18.58 -13.82 -18.86
C PRO A 46 19.54 -12.79 -18.25
N THR A 47 20.00 -11.85 -19.07
CA THR A 47 20.75 -10.69 -18.60
C THR A 47 19.88 -9.93 -17.58
N PRO A 48 20.39 -9.64 -16.36
CA PRO A 48 19.60 -8.90 -15.39
C PRO A 48 19.27 -7.52 -15.96
N SER A 49 17.96 -7.28 -16.17
CA SER A 49 17.46 -5.96 -16.54
C SER A 49 17.72 -5.00 -15.37
N PRO A 50 18.18 -3.77 -15.60
CA PRO A 50 18.33 -2.79 -14.54
C PRO A 50 16.96 -2.58 -13.87
N SER A 51 16.85 -3.01 -12.61
CA SER A 51 15.66 -2.78 -11.80
C SER A 51 15.55 -1.27 -11.58
N VAL A 52 14.54 -0.64 -12.18
CA VAL A 52 14.20 0.74 -11.85
C VAL A 52 13.86 0.74 -10.36
N ALA A 53 14.65 1.48 -9.56
CA ALA A 53 14.42 1.57 -8.13
C ALA A 53 12.98 2.02 -7.87
N ARG A 54 12.23 1.19 -7.16
CA ARG A 54 10.84 1.47 -6.80
C ARG A 54 10.82 2.56 -5.73
N LEU A 55 9.89 3.51 -5.87
CA LEU A 55 9.71 4.61 -4.91
C LEU A 55 9.02 4.10 -3.65
N HIS A 56 9.64 4.24 -2.47
CA HIS A 56 9.02 3.83 -1.21
C HIS A 56 8.45 5.02 -0.43
N VAL A 57 7.34 4.81 0.28
CA VAL A 57 6.69 5.85 1.09
C VAL A 57 7.58 6.27 2.26
N ALA A 58 8.46 5.39 2.75
CA ALA A 58 9.46 5.72 3.75
C ALA A 58 10.41 6.83 3.28
N ASP A 59 10.86 6.78 2.03
CA ASP A 59 11.73 7.80 1.44
C ASP A 59 11.00 9.13 1.26
N LEU A 60 9.72 9.09 0.87
CA LEU A 60 8.87 10.27 0.77
C LEU A 60 8.64 10.91 2.14
N MET A 61 8.36 10.11 3.17
CA MET A 61 8.19 10.59 4.55
C MET A 61 9.49 11.24 5.05
N ALA A 62 10.63 10.59 4.84
CA ALA A 62 11.95 11.12 5.21
C ALA A 62 12.25 12.45 4.48
N LYS A 63 11.98 12.52 3.17
CA LYS A 63 12.17 13.74 2.37
C LYS A 63 11.24 14.88 2.81
N ALA A 64 10.02 14.58 3.21
CA ALA A 64 9.08 15.55 3.77
C ALA A 64 9.45 15.98 5.20
N GLY A 65 10.44 15.34 5.85
CA GLY A 65 10.78 15.59 7.24
C GLY A 65 9.70 15.11 8.22
N CYS A 66 8.82 14.19 7.80
CA CYS A 66 7.79 13.62 8.67
C CYS A 66 8.17 12.19 9.07
N LYS A 67 8.06 11.87 10.37
CA LYS A 67 8.19 10.49 10.86
C LYS A 67 6.82 9.83 10.90
N GLY A 68 6.75 8.58 10.46
CA GLY A 68 5.50 7.87 10.28
C GLY A 68 5.67 6.37 10.18
N THR A 69 4.59 5.69 9.83
CA THR A 69 4.53 4.23 9.71
C THR A 69 3.97 3.83 8.35
N ILE A 70 4.48 2.72 7.82
CA ILE A 70 3.88 2.04 6.67
C ILE A 70 2.61 1.34 7.15
N ILE A 71 1.48 1.60 6.49
CA ILE A 71 0.18 1.01 6.81
C ILE A 71 -0.23 -0.09 5.82
N GLY A 72 0.60 -0.36 4.81
CA GLY A 72 0.44 -1.46 3.86
C GLY A 72 -0.10 -1.04 2.50
N THR A 73 -0.48 -2.03 1.70
CA THR A 73 -1.07 -1.86 0.37
C THR A 73 -2.53 -1.39 0.49
N GLN A 74 -2.96 -0.50 -0.41
CA GLN A 74 -4.37 -0.08 -0.51
C GLN A 74 -4.85 -0.22 -1.95
N LEU A 75 -6.12 0.13 -2.20
CA LEU A 75 -6.66 0.14 -3.56
C LEU A 75 -5.76 1.01 -4.46
N TYR A 76 -5.32 0.46 -5.59
CA TYR A 76 -4.40 1.07 -6.57
C TYR A 76 -2.95 1.31 -6.14
N SER A 77 -2.65 1.52 -4.85
CA SER A 77 -1.28 1.75 -4.36
C SER A 77 -0.59 0.45 -3.96
N PHE A 78 0.68 0.29 -4.28
CA PHE A 78 1.44 -0.88 -3.81
C PHE A 78 1.93 -0.70 -2.37
N GLU A 79 2.10 0.56 -1.92
CA GLU A 79 2.58 0.89 -0.58
C GLU A 79 1.94 2.20 -0.12
N THR A 80 1.44 2.22 1.12
CA THR A 80 0.87 3.41 1.76
C THR A 80 1.48 3.61 3.13
N GLY A 81 1.77 4.85 3.47
CA GLY A 81 2.27 5.28 4.77
C GLY A 81 1.47 6.44 5.32
N ARG A 82 1.63 6.68 6.61
CA ARG A 82 1.01 7.78 7.32
C ARG A 82 2.04 8.42 8.23
N CYS A 83 2.15 9.74 8.17
CA CYS A 83 3.04 10.52 9.01
C CYS A 83 2.36 11.80 9.49
N THR A 84 3.01 12.51 10.42
CA THR A 84 2.56 13.83 10.87
C THR A 84 3.52 14.90 10.35
N LEU A 85 2.98 15.88 9.62
CA LEU A 85 3.71 17.06 9.15
C LEU A 85 3.12 18.29 9.83
N SER A 86 3.93 19.00 10.63
CA SER A 86 3.49 20.21 11.36
C SER A 86 2.21 20.01 12.20
N GLY A 87 2.05 18.83 12.80
CA GLY A 87 0.86 18.48 13.60
C GLY A 87 -0.35 17.98 12.81
N VAL A 88 -0.25 17.91 11.48
CA VAL A 88 -1.32 17.45 10.57
C VAL A 88 -0.99 16.05 10.06
N GLU A 89 -1.98 15.16 10.09
CA GLU A 89 -1.85 13.82 9.51
C GLU A 89 -1.78 13.89 7.98
N VAL A 90 -0.78 13.21 7.42
CA VAL A 90 -0.56 13.05 5.98
C VAL A 90 -0.59 11.57 5.65
N THR A 91 -1.45 11.17 4.72
CA THR A 91 -1.39 9.83 4.12
C THR A 91 -0.69 9.92 2.78
N ILE A 92 0.39 9.15 2.58
CA ILE A 92 1.19 9.12 1.35
C ILE A 92 1.09 7.72 0.75
N ALA A 93 0.80 7.63 -0.54
CA ALA A 93 0.70 6.39 -1.30
C ALA A 93 1.68 6.40 -2.49
N ALA A 94 2.32 5.25 -2.74
CA ALA A 94 3.19 5.00 -3.87
C ALA A 94 2.53 4.02 -4.87
N PHE A 95 2.77 4.23 -6.16
CA PHE A 95 2.06 3.58 -7.26
C PHE A 95 3.02 3.08 -8.32
N ASP A 96 2.71 1.92 -8.92
CA ASP A 96 3.50 1.38 -10.02
C ASP A 96 3.33 2.20 -11.30
N THR A 97 2.18 2.86 -11.47
CA THR A 97 1.88 3.68 -12.66
C THR A 97 1.20 5.00 -12.29
N ALA A 98 1.34 5.99 -13.17
CA ALA A 98 0.63 7.26 -13.03
C ALA A 98 -0.90 7.10 -13.13
N THR A 99 -1.39 6.16 -13.93
CA THR A 99 -2.82 5.86 -14.05
C THR A 99 -3.41 5.40 -12.71
N LEU A 100 -2.74 4.48 -12.02
CA LEU A 100 -3.18 4.01 -10.70
C LEU A 100 -3.19 5.13 -9.66
N ARG A 101 -2.18 6.02 -9.70
CA ARG A 101 -2.16 7.24 -8.86
C ARG A 101 -3.37 8.12 -9.13
N ASP A 102 -3.66 8.39 -10.40
CA ASP A 102 -4.73 9.31 -10.79
C ASP A 102 -6.12 8.73 -10.49
N ASP A 103 -6.29 7.42 -10.67
CA ASP A 103 -7.51 6.69 -10.28
C ASP A 103 -7.70 6.70 -8.76
N TRP A 104 -6.63 6.54 -7.98
CA TRP A 104 -6.67 6.67 -6.52
C TRP A 104 -7.13 8.07 -6.09
N VAL A 105 -6.55 9.12 -6.67
CA VAL A 105 -6.96 10.51 -6.37
C VAL A 105 -8.42 10.74 -6.77
N LYS A 106 -8.82 10.28 -7.97
CA LYS A 106 -10.20 10.42 -8.46
C LYS A 106 -11.20 9.73 -7.54
N ALA A 107 -10.90 8.51 -7.10
CA ALA A 107 -11.74 7.77 -6.16
C ALA A 107 -11.77 8.44 -4.78
N ALA A 108 -10.66 9.03 -4.34
CA ALA A 108 -10.54 9.63 -3.02
C ALA A 108 -11.21 11.02 -2.92
N LYS A 109 -11.31 11.79 -4.02
CA LYS A 109 -11.87 13.16 -4.03
C LYS A 109 -13.25 13.28 -3.38
N GLN A 110 -14.09 12.24 -3.46
CA GLN A 110 -15.41 12.22 -2.84
C GLN A 110 -15.38 12.31 -1.29
N PHE A 111 -14.25 11.97 -0.66
CA PHE A 111 -14.06 12.00 0.79
C PHE A 111 -13.46 13.33 1.30
N GLY A 112 -13.36 14.34 0.43
CA GLY A 112 -12.78 15.64 0.76
C GLY A 112 -11.28 15.58 1.09
N GLY A 113 -10.79 16.65 1.70
CA GLY A 113 -9.36 16.91 1.90
C GLY A 113 -8.70 17.51 0.66
N SER A 114 -7.40 17.76 0.77
CA SER A 114 -6.54 18.23 -0.31
C SER A 114 -5.60 17.10 -0.77
N TYR A 115 -5.35 17.07 -2.08
CA TYR A 115 -4.53 16.03 -2.70
C TYR A 115 -3.30 16.65 -3.33
N VAL A 116 -2.15 15.99 -3.16
CA VAL A 116 -0.89 16.35 -3.79
C VAL A 116 -0.43 15.18 -4.63
N THR A 117 0.00 15.44 -5.86
CA THR A 117 0.50 14.40 -6.78
C THR A 117 1.91 14.70 -7.22
N GLY A 118 2.75 13.66 -7.27
CA GLY A 118 4.07 13.69 -7.90
C GLY A 118 4.30 12.44 -8.74
N GLN A 119 5.49 12.28 -9.28
CA GLN A 119 5.83 11.11 -10.11
C GLN A 119 5.84 9.84 -9.24
N GLY A 120 4.91 8.92 -9.49
CA GLY A 120 4.82 7.64 -8.77
C GLY A 120 4.22 7.71 -7.36
N TRP A 121 3.71 8.87 -6.92
CA TRP A 121 3.12 9.02 -5.59
C TRP A 121 1.98 10.05 -5.56
N ALA A 122 1.10 9.91 -4.57
CA ALA A 122 0.11 10.91 -4.19
C ALA A 122 -0.02 10.96 -2.67
N ALA A 123 -0.52 12.07 -2.16
CA ALA A 123 -0.80 12.23 -0.75
C ALA A 123 -2.14 12.91 -0.52
N ARG A 124 -2.81 12.53 0.57
CA ARG A 124 -4.00 13.21 1.09
C ARG A 124 -3.65 13.89 2.40
N VAL A 125 -4.12 15.12 2.56
CA VAL A 125 -4.06 15.90 3.80
C VAL A 125 -5.38 16.62 4.02
N GLU A 126 -5.75 16.91 5.27
CA GLU A 126 -6.99 17.65 5.54
C GLU A 126 -6.86 19.15 5.24
N GLN A 127 -5.66 19.72 5.41
CA GLN A 127 -5.45 21.17 5.37
C GLN A 127 -4.74 21.60 4.08
N ALA A 128 -5.28 22.60 3.38
CA ALA A 128 -4.74 23.13 2.13
C ALA A 128 -3.30 23.66 2.27
N ASP A 129 -2.99 24.40 3.32
CA ASP A 129 -1.65 24.94 3.58
C ASP A 129 -0.59 23.83 3.77
N THR A 130 -1.02 22.69 4.36
CA THR A 130 -0.18 21.50 4.49
C THR A 130 0.03 20.84 3.13
N ALA A 131 -0.98 20.86 2.24
CA ALA A 131 -0.87 20.32 0.88
C ALA A 131 0.15 21.12 0.07
N GLU A 132 0.10 22.45 0.14
CA GLU A 132 1.08 23.31 -0.53
C GLU A 132 2.49 23.10 0.00
N THR A 133 2.63 22.97 1.33
CA THR A 133 3.92 22.69 1.97
C THR A 133 4.47 21.35 1.51
N LEU A 134 3.65 20.30 1.50
CA LEU A 134 4.03 18.98 1.03
C LEU A 134 4.42 18.99 -0.45
N ALA A 135 3.67 19.72 -1.29
CA ALA A 135 3.97 19.88 -2.71
C ALA A 135 5.36 20.49 -2.92
N ARG A 136 5.72 21.54 -2.16
CA ARG A 136 7.05 22.16 -2.21
C ARG A 136 8.16 21.21 -1.75
N LEU A 137 7.94 20.48 -0.64
CA LEU A 137 8.96 19.57 -0.07
C LEU A 137 9.24 18.38 -0.99
N LEU A 138 8.21 17.81 -1.61
CA LEU A 138 8.34 16.57 -2.37
C LEU A 138 8.50 16.78 -3.88
N GLY A 139 8.26 17.99 -4.39
CA GLY A 139 8.26 18.28 -5.82
C GLY A 139 6.97 17.79 -6.49
N GLY A 140 5.83 18.05 -5.85
CA GLY A 140 4.49 17.70 -6.32
C GLY A 140 3.66 18.92 -6.73
N LYS A 141 2.39 18.67 -7.03
CA LYS A 141 1.37 19.69 -7.34
C LYS A 141 0.06 19.36 -6.64
N VAL A 142 -0.63 20.38 -6.15
CA VAL A 142 -1.99 20.24 -5.61
C VAL A 142 -2.94 19.89 -6.77
N ALA A 143 -3.84 18.93 -6.56
CA ALA A 143 -4.63 18.25 -7.61
C ALA A 143 -6.15 18.31 -7.40
#